data_AF-A0A8H3A8F1-F1
#
_entry.id   AF-A0A8H3A8F1-F1
#
_cell.length_a   1.000
_cell.length_b   1.000
_cell.length_c   1.000
_cell.angle_alpha   90.00
_cell.angle_beta   90.00
_cell.angle_gamma   90.00
#
_symmetry.space_group_name_H-M   'P 1'
#
loop_
_entity.id
_entity.type
_entity.pdbx_description
1 polymer ?
#
loop_
_entity_poly.entity_id
_entity_poly.type
_entity_poly.pdbx_seq_one_letter_code
_entity_poly.pdbx_strand_id
1 'polypeptide(L)'
;NFLNSVDYIMAGISKSMKINDEAQLNATMRPLLLQAGLSFDREYSRLDNMLSSNFSQYNNLLSETAMAFKEEITEVWYLKIQLSATLNTYLNYMENDTISESIYSVIGRYQNDYNFALEDLKTSKATDPPQLPRFGQIQEALIEPSIGNARYIMAMCGTTFIFLASLNLIQAWPRDRFHWASVFSRYTMGICMVLLLFLNLGSVQTFVGWNNQQLDHRSGVLKWIDATCVLPTLALAYVIQFVIDTALVYAAVWHSGRSARDVEAENLAQG
;
A
#
# COMPACT_ATOMS: atom_id res chain seq x y z
N ASN A 1 -7.11 -5.06 -1.64
CA ASN A 1 -5.76 -4.47 -1.71
C ASN A 1 -4.83 -5.38 -0.92
N PHE A 2 -3.67 -5.73 -1.47
CA PHE A 2 -2.65 -6.58 -0.84
C PHE A 2 -2.34 -6.12 0.58
N LEU A 3 -2.03 -4.83 0.78
CA LEU A 3 -1.65 -4.26 2.08
C LEU A 3 -2.72 -4.50 3.16
N ASN A 4 -3.98 -4.13 2.89
CA ASN A 4 -5.08 -4.36 3.84
C ASN A 4 -5.27 -5.85 4.17
N SER A 5 -5.04 -6.74 3.20
CA SER A 5 -5.15 -8.19 3.41
C SER A 5 -4.02 -8.69 4.32
N VAL A 6 -2.79 -8.26 4.06
CA VAL A 6 -1.62 -8.61 4.89
C VAL A 6 -1.79 -8.04 6.31
N ASP A 7 -2.19 -6.78 6.46
CA ASP A 7 -2.39 -6.16 7.78
C ASP A 7 -3.47 -6.89 8.59
N TYR A 8 -4.60 -7.25 7.95
CA TYR A 8 -5.66 -8.01 8.59
C TYR A 8 -5.17 -9.38 9.07
N ILE A 9 -4.44 -10.11 8.21
CA ILE A 9 -3.92 -11.44 8.52
C ILE A 9 -2.85 -11.36 9.62
N MET A 10 -1.90 -10.44 9.51
CA MET A 10 -0.83 -10.26 10.50
C MET A 10 -1.36 -9.85 11.86
N ALA A 11 -2.31 -8.89 11.91
CA ALA A 11 -2.95 -8.50 13.15
C ALA A 11 -3.76 -9.65 13.77
N GLY A 12 -4.42 -10.47 12.95
CA GLY A 12 -5.12 -11.68 13.40
C GLY A 12 -4.18 -12.70 14.03
N ILE A 13 -3.07 -13.01 13.35
CA ILE A 13 -2.05 -13.95 13.84
C ILE A 13 -1.35 -13.41 15.10
N SER A 14 -1.04 -12.11 15.16
CA SER A 14 -0.43 -11.51 16.36
C SER A 14 -1.38 -11.57 17.56
N LYS A 15 -2.69 -11.37 17.36
CA LYS A 15 -3.69 -11.54 18.42
C LYS A 15 -3.78 -12.98 18.92
N SER A 16 -3.61 -13.97 18.02
CA SER A 16 -3.69 -15.38 18.41
C SER A 16 -2.50 -15.85 19.26
N MET A 17 -1.36 -15.14 19.24
CA MET A 17 -0.21 -15.43 20.12
C MET A 17 -0.58 -15.46 21.60
N LYS A 18 -1.62 -14.73 22.01
CA LYS A 18 -2.07 -14.66 23.41
C LYS A 18 -3.11 -15.73 23.78
N ILE A 19 -3.51 -16.57 22.83
CA ILE A 19 -4.54 -17.60 23.04
C ILE A 19 -3.86 -18.87 23.55
N ASN A 20 -4.13 -19.22 24.81
CA ASN A 20 -3.62 -20.42 25.44
C ASN A 20 -4.54 -21.64 25.25
N ASP A 21 -5.80 -21.42 24.88
CA ASP A 21 -6.76 -22.50 24.62
C ASP A 21 -6.64 -23.01 23.19
N GLU A 22 -6.37 -24.30 23.01
CA GLU A 22 -6.14 -24.93 21.70
C GLU A 22 -7.40 -24.87 20.82
N ALA A 23 -8.59 -25.04 21.42
CA ALA A 23 -9.85 -24.96 20.67
C ALA A 23 -10.09 -23.55 20.14
N GLN A 24 -9.88 -22.52 20.96
CA GLN A 24 -9.96 -21.12 20.55
C GLN A 24 -8.87 -20.74 19.54
N LEU A 25 -7.65 -21.27 19.69
CA LEU A 25 -6.55 -21.03 18.75
C LEU A 25 -6.90 -21.59 17.37
N ASN A 26 -7.37 -22.84 17.30
CA ASN A 26 -7.81 -23.48 16.06
C ASN A 26 -8.98 -22.71 15.42
N ALA A 27 -9.99 -22.34 16.21
CA ALA A 27 -11.14 -21.58 15.72
C ALA A 27 -10.75 -20.20 15.15
N THR A 28 -9.70 -19.58 15.69
CA THR A 28 -9.22 -18.25 15.26
C THR A 28 -8.27 -18.36 14.07
N MET A 29 -7.30 -19.26 14.12
CA MET A 29 -6.23 -19.36 13.12
C MET A 29 -6.68 -20.04 11.84
N ARG A 30 -7.55 -21.04 11.91
CA ARG A 30 -8.02 -21.78 10.72
C ARG A 30 -8.60 -20.87 9.64
N PRO A 31 -9.57 -19.97 9.92
CA PRO A 31 -10.10 -19.07 8.89
C PRO A 31 -9.05 -18.07 8.39
N LEU A 32 -8.18 -17.55 9.26
CA LEU A 32 -7.14 -16.59 8.89
C LEU A 32 -6.11 -17.20 7.94
N LEU A 33 -5.64 -18.41 8.25
CA LEU A 33 -4.68 -19.13 7.42
C LEU A 33 -5.31 -19.56 6.10
N LEU A 34 -6.56 -20.01 6.11
CA LEU A 34 -7.28 -20.34 4.87
C LEU A 34 -7.39 -19.13 3.94
N GLN A 35 -7.67 -17.94 4.49
CA GLN A 35 -7.68 -16.69 3.71
C GLN A 35 -6.31 -16.37 3.10
N ALA A 36 -5.23 -16.75 3.79
CA ALA A 36 -3.85 -16.64 3.30
C ALA A 36 -3.42 -17.82 2.40
N GLY A 37 -4.31 -18.77 2.08
CA GLY A 37 -3.98 -19.96 1.28
C GLY A 37 -3.12 -21.00 2.01
N LEU A 38 -3.10 -20.97 3.35
CA LEU A 38 -2.37 -21.91 4.20
C LEU A 38 -3.32 -22.88 4.90
N SER A 39 -2.83 -24.10 5.15
CA SER A 39 -3.56 -25.10 5.93
C SER A 39 -3.10 -25.06 7.38
N PHE A 40 -4.03 -24.77 8.31
CA PHE A 40 -3.74 -24.78 9.75
C PHE A 40 -3.18 -26.13 10.20
N ASP A 41 -3.78 -27.24 9.73
CA ASP A 41 -3.35 -28.59 10.14
C ASP A 41 -1.89 -28.84 9.73
N ARG A 42 -1.50 -28.40 8.52
CA ARG A 42 -0.12 -28.53 8.03
C ARG A 42 0.85 -27.68 8.85
N GLU A 43 0.51 -26.44 9.13
CA GLU A 43 1.38 -25.55 9.90
C GLU A 43 1.47 -25.96 11.37
N TYR A 44 0.39 -26.48 11.96
CA TYR A 44 0.40 -27.01 13.32
C TYR A 44 1.24 -28.29 13.43
N SER A 45 1.17 -29.20 12.45
CA SER A 45 2.09 -30.35 12.41
C SER A 45 3.55 -29.92 12.27
N ARG A 46 3.85 -28.80 11.59
CA ARG A 46 5.21 -28.23 11.56
C ARG A 46 5.65 -27.72 12.93
N LEU A 47 4.77 -27.06 13.68
CA LEU A 47 5.05 -26.68 15.06
C LEU A 47 5.38 -27.90 15.91
N ASP A 48 4.57 -28.95 15.84
CA ASP A 48 4.78 -30.19 16.60
C ASP A 48 6.13 -30.86 16.25
N ASN A 49 6.48 -30.87 14.97
CA ASN A 49 7.79 -31.34 14.52
C ASN A 49 8.93 -30.47 15.04
N MET A 50 8.78 -29.13 15.03
CA MET A 50 9.77 -28.20 15.57
C MET A 50 9.94 -28.36 17.08
N LEU A 51 8.84 -28.53 17.81
CA LEU A 51 8.87 -28.82 19.24
C LEU A 51 9.60 -30.14 19.48
N SER A 52 9.19 -31.22 18.81
CA SER A 52 9.77 -32.56 18.97
C SER A 52 11.26 -32.62 18.61
N SER A 53 11.68 -32.01 17.51
CA SER A 53 13.08 -32.04 17.07
C SER A 53 13.99 -31.28 18.04
N ASN A 54 13.53 -30.15 18.57
CA ASN A 54 14.32 -29.31 19.46
C ASN A 54 14.22 -29.76 20.94
N PHE A 55 13.09 -30.31 21.38
CA PHE A 55 12.94 -30.86 22.75
C PHE A 55 13.82 -32.07 23.01
N SER A 56 14.14 -32.87 21.98
CA SER A 56 14.97 -34.07 22.13
C SER A 56 16.35 -33.79 22.75
N GLN A 57 16.88 -32.57 22.59
CA GLN A 57 18.13 -32.12 23.23
C GLN A 57 17.98 -31.73 24.70
N TYR A 58 16.76 -31.57 25.22
CA TYR A 58 16.48 -30.83 26.45
C TYR A 58 15.57 -31.56 27.46
N ASN A 59 15.37 -32.87 27.30
CA ASN A 59 14.54 -33.72 28.19
C ASN A 59 14.88 -33.68 29.70
N ASN A 60 15.98 -33.02 30.10
CA ASN A 60 16.44 -32.90 31.48
C ASN A 60 16.29 -31.49 32.09
N LEU A 61 15.60 -30.55 31.45
CA LEU A 61 15.43 -29.19 31.97
C LEU A 61 14.33 -29.09 33.04
N LEU A 62 14.51 -28.13 33.97
CA LEU A 62 13.50 -27.72 34.93
C LEU A 62 12.23 -27.22 34.23
N SER A 63 11.06 -27.41 34.84
CA SER A 63 9.76 -27.12 34.19
C SER A 63 9.62 -25.68 33.69
N GLU A 64 10.23 -24.72 34.39
CA GLU A 64 10.22 -23.30 34.03
C GLU A 64 11.03 -23.03 32.76
N THR A 65 12.20 -23.66 32.62
CA THR A 65 13.03 -23.54 31.42
C THR A 65 12.37 -24.24 30.21
N ALA A 66 11.66 -25.35 30.45
CA ALA A 66 10.89 -26.02 29.40
C ALA A 66 9.70 -25.16 28.89
N MET A 67 9.04 -24.40 29.78
CA MET A 67 7.98 -23.48 29.40
C MET A 67 8.50 -22.31 28.57
N ALA A 68 9.58 -21.65 29.02
CA ALA A 68 10.20 -20.55 28.28
C ALA A 68 10.70 -20.99 26.89
N PHE A 69 11.24 -22.21 26.79
CA PHE A 69 11.68 -22.78 25.52
C PHE A 69 10.51 -23.07 24.56
N LYS A 70 9.41 -23.62 25.09
CA LYS A 70 8.19 -23.85 24.30
C LYS A 70 7.63 -22.52 23.77
N GLU A 71 7.64 -21.48 24.58
CA GLU A 71 7.22 -20.13 24.18
C GLU A 71 8.10 -19.59 23.04
N GLU A 72 9.42 -19.69 23.16
CA GLU A 72 10.37 -19.26 22.11
C GLU A 72 10.12 -19.98 20.77
N ILE A 73 9.99 -21.31 20.78
CA ILE A 73 9.70 -22.08 19.56
C ILE A 73 8.37 -21.66 18.95
N THR A 74 7.37 -21.40 19.79
CA THR A 74 6.03 -20.98 19.34
C THR A 74 6.07 -19.59 18.71
N GLU A 75 6.81 -18.64 19.29
CA GLU A 75 7.03 -17.31 18.70
C GLU A 75 7.76 -17.39 17.34
N VAL A 76 8.79 -18.23 17.22
CA VAL A 76 9.49 -18.47 15.95
C VAL A 76 8.54 -19.06 14.91
N TRP A 77 7.70 -20.02 15.30
CA TRP A 77 6.68 -20.59 14.42
C TRP A 77 5.67 -19.54 13.94
N TYR A 78 5.24 -18.65 14.82
CA TYR A 78 4.36 -17.54 14.43
C TYR A 78 4.99 -16.61 13.40
N LEU A 79 6.26 -16.24 13.57
CA LEU A 79 6.99 -15.43 12.58
C LEU A 79 7.05 -16.12 11.22
N LYS A 80 7.31 -17.44 11.20
CA LYS A 80 7.34 -18.23 9.96
C LYS A 80 5.98 -18.26 9.28
N ILE A 81 4.89 -18.46 10.05
CA ILE A 81 3.52 -18.40 9.51
C ILE A 81 3.21 -17.02 8.95
N GLN A 82 3.54 -15.94 9.66
CA GLN A 82 3.30 -14.58 9.18
C GLN A 82 4.02 -14.34 7.85
N LEU A 83 5.25 -14.83 7.72
CA LEU A 83 5.99 -14.75 6.46
C LEU A 83 5.32 -15.57 5.36
N SER A 84 4.93 -16.81 5.63
CA SER A 84 4.25 -17.66 4.64
C SER A 84 2.92 -17.04 4.20
N ALA A 85 2.16 -16.48 5.14
CA ALA A 85 0.88 -15.84 4.86
C ALA A 85 1.07 -14.58 4.02
N THR A 86 2.07 -13.77 4.34
CA THR A 86 2.44 -12.57 3.57
C THR A 86 2.85 -12.95 2.15
N LEU A 87 3.71 -13.94 1.99
CA LEU A 87 4.18 -14.40 0.68
C LEU A 87 3.06 -15.00 -0.16
N ASN A 88 2.22 -15.88 0.39
CA ASN A 88 1.10 -16.44 -0.35
C ASN A 88 0.09 -15.36 -0.75
N THR A 89 -0.19 -14.41 0.15
CA THR A 89 -1.03 -13.26 -0.19
C THR A 89 -0.39 -12.45 -1.31
N TYR A 90 0.92 -12.23 -1.28
CA TYR A 90 1.64 -11.52 -2.33
C TYR A 90 1.51 -12.22 -3.69
N LEU A 91 1.77 -13.53 -3.74
CA LEU A 91 1.67 -14.33 -4.96
C LEU A 91 0.24 -14.44 -5.53
N ASN A 92 -0.79 -14.17 -4.71
CA ASN A 92 -2.17 -14.08 -5.19
C ASN A 92 -2.46 -12.76 -5.91
N TYR A 93 -1.69 -11.69 -5.64
CA TYR A 93 -1.87 -10.36 -6.23
C TYR A 93 -0.81 -10.00 -7.26
N MET A 94 0.38 -10.61 -7.20
CA MET A 94 1.55 -10.30 -8.04
C MET A 94 2.09 -11.56 -8.72
N GLU A 95 2.72 -11.36 -9.88
CA GLU A 95 3.41 -12.45 -10.59
C GLU A 95 4.68 -12.88 -9.84
N ASN A 96 5.08 -14.14 -10.03
CA ASN A 96 6.16 -14.76 -9.26
C ASN A 96 7.55 -14.19 -9.59
N ASP A 97 7.72 -13.65 -10.79
CA ASP A 97 8.97 -13.11 -11.34
C ASP A 97 9.33 -11.71 -10.81
N THR A 98 8.43 -11.08 -10.04
CA THR A 98 8.69 -9.76 -9.43
C THR A 98 9.59 -9.83 -8.19
N ILE A 99 9.76 -11.01 -7.59
CA ILE A 99 10.62 -11.22 -6.42
C ILE A 99 12.00 -11.65 -6.89
N SER A 100 13.04 -10.92 -6.46
CA SER A 100 14.42 -11.27 -6.81
C SER A 100 14.86 -12.59 -6.18
N GLU A 101 15.78 -13.29 -6.86
CA GLU A 101 16.35 -14.56 -6.38
C GLU A 101 17.03 -14.41 -5.01
N SER A 102 17.64 -13.25 -4.74
CA SER A 102 18.25 -12.96 -3.45
C SER A 102 17.20 -12.94 -2.32
N ILE A 103 16.03 -12.36 -2.54
CA ILE A 103 14.94 -12.35 -1.55
C ILE A 103 14.34 -13.75 -1.39
N TYR A 104 14.18 -14.51 -2.47
CA TYR A 104 13.77 -15.91 -2.38
C TYR A 104 14.71 -16.76 -1.53
N SER A 105 16.03 -16.55 -1.66
CA SER A 105 17.02 -17.26 -0.86
C SER A 105 16.89 -16.92 0.63
N VAL A 106 16.60 -15.66 0.97
CA VAL A 106 16.39 -15.21 2.35
C VAL A 106 15.09 -15.75 2.92
N ILE A 107 13.99 -15.73 2.16
CA ILE A 107 12.72 -16.37 2.53
C ILE A 107 12.92 -17.86 2.79
N GLY A 108 13.63 -18.54 1.87
CA GLY A 108 13.94 -19.96 2.01
C GLY A 108 14.73 -20.27 3.28
N ARG A 109 15.73 -19.43 3.61
CA ARG A 109 16.46 -19.55 4.88
C ARG A 109 15.56 -19.29 6.08
N TYR A 110 14.74 -18.24 6.05
CA TYR A 110 13.82 -17.92 7.14
C TYR A 110 12.83 -19.04 7.43
N GLN A 111 12.33 -19.71 6.40
CA GLN A 111 11.39 -20.82 6.53
C GLN A 111 12.07 -22.10 7.05
N ASN A 112 13.27 -22.42 6.56
CA ASN A 112 13.92 -23.71 6.82
C ASN A 112 14.89 -23.71 8.01
N ASP A 113 15.49 -22.57 8.35
CA ASP A 113 16.45 -22.45 9.45
C ASP A 113 15.76 -21.87 10.70
N TYR A 114 15.78 -22.64 11.80
CA TYR A 114 15.24 -22.18 13.09
C TYR A 114 16.05 -21.03 13.67
N ASN A 115 17.38 -21.12 13.63
CA ASN A 115 18.27 -20.14 14.24
C ASN A 115 18.19 -18.79 13.53
N PHE A 116 17.95 -18.81 12.20
CA PHE A 116 17.80 -17.60 11.41
C PHE A 116 16.57 -16.77 11.82
N ALA A 117 15.43 -17.42 12.06
CA ALA A 117 14.22 -16.75 12.55
C ALA A 117 14.32 -16.40 14.04
N LEU A 118 15.03 -17.21 14.83
CA LEU A 118 15.27 -16.94 16.24
C LEU A 118 16.17 -15.70 16.46
N GLU A 119 17.20 -15.52 15.64
CA GLU A 119 18.05 -14.32 15.66
C GLU A 119 17.17 -13.07 15.47
N ASP A 120 16.23 -13.13 14.54
CA ASP A 120 15.31 -12.03 14.23
C ASP A 120 14.40 -11.69 15.41
N LEU A 121 13.85 -12.71 16.08
CA LEU A 121 13.07 -12.57 17.29
C LEU A 121 13.90 -11.92 18.41
N LYS A 122 15.14 -12.35 18.60
CA LYS A 122 16.06 -11.78 19.60
C LYS A 122 16.41 -10.33 19.29
N THR A 123 16.73 -10.01 18.04
CA THR A 123 17.02 -8.64 17.60
C THR A 123 15.83 -7.70 17.82
N SER A 124 14.60 -8.19 17.57
CA SER A 124 13.37 -7.44 17.81
C SER A 124 13.11 -7.13 19.29
N LYS A 125 13.56 -8.01 20.19
CA LYS A 125 13.38 -7.87 21.65
C LYS A 125 14.54 -7.14 22.35
N ALA A 126 15.75 -7.18 21.79
CA ALA A 126 16.97 -6.78 22.47
C ALA A 126 17.50 -5.38 22.12
N THR A 127 17.03 -4.75 21.04
CA THR A 127 17.67 -3.53 20.51
C THR A 127 16.81 -2.30 20.69
N ASP A 128 17.37 -1.25 21.30
CA ASP A 128 16.79 0.09 21.36
C ASP A 128 17.78 1.12 20.77
N PRO A 129 17.49 1.77 19.63
CA PRO A 129 16.26 1.66 18.85
C PRO A 129 16.17 0.31 18.11
N PRO A 130 14.94 -0.20 17.87
CA PRO A 130 14.72 -1.46 17.19
C PRO A 130 15.36 -1.41 15.78
N GLN A 131 16.39 -2.22 15.57
CA GLN A 131 16.96 -2.42 14.24
C GLN A 131 15.95 -3.19 13.39
N LEU A 132 15.91 -2.89 12.09
CA LEU A 132 15.00 -3.54 11.15
C LEU A 132 15.31 -5.06 11.12
N PRO A 133 14.40 -5.91 11.62
CA PRO A 133 14.53 -7.35 11.53
C PRO A 133 14.60 -7.75 10.06
N ARG A 134 15.27 -8.87 9.76
CA ARG A 134 15.34 -9.46 8.42
C ARG A 134 13.94 -9.71 7.87
N PHE A 135 12.98 -10.06 8.72
CA PHE A 135 11.57 -10.12 8.33
C PHE A 135 11.04 -8.81 7.74
N GLY A 136 11.37 -7.66 8.36
CA GLY A 136 11.01 -6.34 7.85
C GLY A 136 11.66 -6.01 6.51
N GLN A 137 12.90 -6.45 6.30
CA GLN A 137 13.58 -6.30 5.00
C GLN A 137 12.89 -7.10 3.90
N ILE A 138 12.42 -8.31 4.20
CA ILE A 138 11.64 -9.12 3.25
C ILE A 138 10.33 -8.40 2.91
N GLN A 139 9.61 -7.89 3.90
CA GLN A 139 8.36 -7.15 3.67
C GLN A 139 8.57 -5.91 2.81
N GLU A 140 9.61 -5.13 3.10
CA GLU A 140 9.96 -3.95 2.30
C GLU A 140 10.23 -4.32 0.85
N ALA A 141 11.04 -5.37 0.61
CA ALA A 141 11.35 -5.84 -0.74
C ALA A 141 10.12 -6.36 -1.49
N LEU A 142 9.16 -6.99 -0.79
CA LEU A 142 7.90 -7.42 -1.42
C LEU A 142 7.02 -6.22 -1.82
N ILE A 143 7.01 -5.15 -1.03
CA ILE A 143 6.15 -3.99 -1.27
C ILE A 143 6.76 -3.00 -2.27
N GLU A 144 8.10 -2.92 -2.34
CA GLU A 144 8.84 -1.95 -3.16
C GLU A 144 8.38 -1.89 -4.63
N PRO A 145 8.20 -3.00 -5.37
CA PRO A 145 7.72 -2.96 -6.76
C PRO A 145 6.34 -2.31 -6.90
N SER A 146 5.45 -2.56 -5.94
CA SER A 146 4.08 -2.01 -5.94
C SER A 146 4.09 -0.48 -5.79
N ILE A 147 4.98 0.02 -4.94
CA ILE A 147 5.10 1.45 -4.65
C ILE A 147 5.80 2.18 -5.79
N GLY A 148 6.82 1.56 -6.39
CA GLY A 148 7.44 2.07 -7.62
C GLY A 148 6.36 2.32 -8.69
N ASN A 149 5.54 1.31 -8.97
CA ASN A 149 4.46 1.41 -9.96
C ASN A 149 3.40 2.47 -9.59
N ALA A 150 3.01 2.56 -8.32
CA ALA A 150 2.06 3.57 -7.86
C ALA A 150 2.56 5.02 -8.08
N ARG A 151 3.86 5.27 -7.89
CA ARG A 151 4.48 6.58 -8.16
C ARG A 151 4.37 6.96 -9.64
N TYR A 152 4.56 6.01 -10.55
CA TYR A 152 4.45 6.25 -11.99
C TYR A 152 3.02 6.48 -12.45
N ILE A 153 2.02 5.81 -11.85
CA ILE A 153 0.60 6.04 -12.18
C ILE A 153 0.21 7.50 -11.91
N MET A 154 0.61 8.04 -10.75
CA MET A 154 0.37 9.45 -10.45
C MET A 154 1.05 10.40 -11.42
N ALA A 155 2.32 10.14 -11.77
CA ALA A 155 3.04 10.93 -12.75
C ALA A 155 2.35 10.89 -14.13
N MET A 156 1.91 9.71 -14.58
CA MET A 156 1.20 9.53 -15.85
C MET A 156 -0.15 10.23 -15.86
N CYS A 157 -0.94 10.12 -14.78
CA CYS A 157 -2.20 10.85 -14.64
C CYS A 157 -1.98 12.36 -14.72
N GLY A 158 -1.06 12.92 -13.92
CA GLY A 158 -0.76 14.36 -13.94
C GLY A 158 -0.32 14.86 -15.32
N THR A 159 0.53 14.10 -15.99
CA THR A 159 1.02 14.43 -17.34
C THR A 159 -0.11 14.38 -18.38
N THR A 160 -1.02 13.40 -18.25
CA THR A 160 -2.19 13.26 -19.14
C THR A 160 -3.13 14.46 -19.01
N PHE A 161 -3.36 14.99 -17.81
CA PHE A 161 -4.14 16.24 -17.64
C PHE A 161 -3.48 17.43 -18.28
N ILE A 162 -2.16 17.56 -18.17
CA ILE A 162 -1.41 18.64 -18.82
C ILE A 162 -1.54 18.54 -20.34
N PHE A 163 -1.34 17.35 -20.92
CA PHE A 163 -1.51 17.14 -22.36
C PHE A 163 -2.94 17.39 -22.83
N LEU A 164 -3.96 16.93 -22.10
CA LEU A 164 -5.36 17.22 -22.39
C LEU A 164 -5.61 18.73 -22.34
N ALA A 165 -5.10 19.44 -21.33
CA ALA A 165 -5.23 20.90 -21.23
C ALA A 165 -4.57 21.61 -22.43
N SER A 166 -3.37 21.18 -22.82
CA SER A 166 -2.64 21.71 -23.98
C SER A 166 -3.34 21.41 -25.31
N LEU A 167 -3.90 20.22 -25.50
CA LEU A 167 -4.67 19.87 -26.70
C LEU A 167 -5.94 20.72 -26.82
N ASN A 168 -6.64 20.97 -25.71
CA ASN A 168 -7.80 21.85 -25.69
C ASN A 168 -7.42 23.32 -25.97
N LEU A 169 -6.24 23.78 -25.54
CA LEU A 169 -5.71 25.09 -25.88
C LEU A 169 -5.46 25.22 -27.40
N ILE A 170 -4.89 24.19 -28.03
CA ILE A 170 -4.55 24.20 -29.46
C ILE A 170 -5.82 24.11 -30.34
N GLN A 171 -6.83 23.33 -29.92
CA GLN A 171 -8.07 23.14 -30.68
C GLN A 171 -9.07 24.30 -30.55
N ALA A 172 -8.94 25.16 -29.53
CA ALA A 172 -9.88 26.25 -29.25
C ALA A 172 -9.60 27.55 -30.03
N TRP A 173 -8.73 27.53 -31.04
CA TRP A 173 -8.47 28.71 -31.86
C TRP A 173 -9.56 28.88 -32.93
N PRO A 174 -10.24 30.05 -33.07
CA PRO A 174 -10.12 31.29 -32.30
C PRO A 174 -11.34 31.52 -31.39
N ARG A 175 -11.21 31.69 -30.05
CA ARG A 175 -12.36 32.17 -29.25
C ARG A 175 -12.12 32.71 -27.83
N ASP A 176 -13.06 33.62 -27.52
CA ASP A 176 -13.62 34.20 -26.29
C ASP A 176 -12.96 33.97 -24.91
N ARG A 177 -13.04 35.01 -24.06
CA ARG A 177 -12.50 35.11 -22.69
C ARG A 177 -12.92 33.98 -21.74
N PHE A 178 -14.07 33.35 -21.99
CA PHE A 178 -14.56 32.22 -21.17
C PHE A 178 -13.85 30.89 -21.47
N HIS A 179 -13.30 30.71 -22.67
CA HIS A 179 -12.50 29.52 -22.99
C HIS A 179 -11.13 29.55 -22.28
N TRP A 180 -10.53 30.73 -22.10
CA TRP A 180 -9.30 30.91 -21.33
C TRP A 180 -9.46 30.48 -19.86
N ALA A 181 -10.63 30.70 -19.25
CA ALA A 181 -10.90 30.30 -17.87
C ALA A 181 -10.94 28.77 -17.69
N SER A 182 -11.54 28.02 -18.63
CA SER A 182 -11.55 26.55 -18.59
C SER A 182 -10.16 25.97 -18.84
N VAL A 183 -9.41 26.54 -19.79
CA VAL A 183 -8.02 26.11 -20.02
C VAL A 183 -7.14 26.38 -18.80
N PHE A 184 -7.27 27.55 -18.16
CA PHE A 184 -6.55 27.87 -16.94
C PHE A 184 -6.90 26.90 -15.80
N SER A 185 -8.18 26.57 -15.60
CA SER A 185 -8.62 25.59 -14.60
C SER A 185 -7.96 24.22 -14.79
N ARG A 186 -7.87 23.74 -16.04
CA ARG A 186 -7.21 22.45 -16.35
C ARG A 186 -5.70 22.50 -16.10
N TYR A 187 -5.04 23.63 -16.40
CA TYR A 187 -3.64 23.84 -16.05
C TYR A 187 -3.42 23.88 -14.54
N THR A 188 -4.25 24.60 -13.78
CA THR A 188 -4.15 24.65 -12.31
C THR A 188 -4.31 23.26 -11.71
N MET A 189 -5.27 22.46 -12.19
CA MET A 189 -5.47 21.08 -11.71
C MET A 189 -4.28 20.17 -12.07
N GLY A 190 -3.76 20.25 -13.30
CA GLY A 190 -2.56 19.52 -13.70
C GLY A 190 -1.33 19.90 -12.86
N ILE A 191 -1.15 21.20 -12.59
CA ILE A 191 -0.09 21.71 -11.71
C ILE A 191 -0.28 21.23 -10.28
N CYS A 192 -1.50 21.24 -9.73
CA CYS A 192 -1.79 20.70 -8.40
C CYS A 192 -1.46 19.20 -8.32
N MET A 193 -1.79 18.41 -9.34
CA MET A 193 -1.42 16.99 -9.40
C MET A 193 0.10 16.77 -9.49
N VAL A 194 0.82 17.63 -10.24
CA VAL A 194 2.28 17.58 -10.29
C VAL A 194 2.91 18.08 -8.98
N LEU A 195 2.32 19.06 -8.29
CA LEU A 195 2.77 19.50 -6.96
C LEU A 195 2.54 18.44 -5.88
N LEU A 196 1.47 17.65 -5.99
CA LEU A 196 1.29 16.44 -5.17
C LEU A 196 2.41 15.41 -5.41
N LEU A 197 2.97 15.35 -6.63
CA LEU A 197 4.19 14.57 -6.91
C LEU A 197 5.42 15.16 -6.21
N PHE A 198 5.54 16.49 -6.10
CA PHE A 198 6.67 17.14 -5.42
C PHE A 198 6.62 16.99 -3.90
N LEU A 199 5.45 16.74 -3.30
CA LEU A 199 5.33 16.27 -1.90
C LEU A 199 5.99 14.89 -1.65
N ASN A 200 6.48 14.24 -2.70
CA ASN A 200 7.29 13.02 -2.64
C ASN A 200 8.78 13.29 -2.32
N LEU A 201 9.22 14.55 -2.24
CA LEU A 201 10.57 14.92 -1.77
C LEU A 201 10.67 14.76 -0.24
N GLY A 202 10.73 13.52 0.23
CA GLY A 202 11.04 13.17 1.62
C GLY A 202 12.42 12.52 1.72
N SER A 203 13.10 12.70 2.86
CA SER A 203 14.42 12.09 3.12
C SER A 203 14.34 10.57 3.36
N VAL A 204 13.17 10.05 3.74
CA VAL A 204 12.93 8.62 3.98
C VAL A 204 11.88 8.12 2.97
N GLN A 205 12.34 7.31 2.03
CA GLN A 205 11.52 6.70 0.98
C GLN A 205 11.07 5.27 1.29
N THR A 206 11.37 4.77 2.49
CA THR A 206 10.99 3.42 2.94
C THR A 206 9.53 3.39 3.34
N PHE A 207 8.79 2.40 2.85
CA PHE A 207 7.37 2.22 3.18
C PHE A 207 7.18 1.52 4.53
N VAL A 208 8.10 0.62 4.86
CA VAL A 208 8.13 -0.06 6.14
C VAL A 208 9.03 0.77 7.07
N GLY A 209 8.57 1.00 8.29
CA GLY A 209 9.24 1.87 9.26
C GLY A 209 9.04 1.26 10.63
N TRP A 210 10.15 0.90 11.27
CA TRP A 210 10.16 0.09 12.49
C TRP A 210 10.34 0.93 13.76
N ASN A 211 10.64 2.22 13.57
CA ASN A 211 10.65 3.21 14.62
C ASN A 211 9.58 4.27 14.31
N ASN A 212 8.85 4.72 15.33
CA ASN A 212 7.91 5.84 15.24
C ASN A 212 8.55 7.07 14.60
N GLN A 213 9.84 7.32 14.86
CA GLN A 213 10.58 8.42 14.23
C GLN A 213 10.74 8.23 12.71
N GLN A 214 10.94 7.00 12.21
CA GLN A 214 11.01 6.73 10.77
C GLN A 214 9.63 6.83 10.12
N LEU A 215 8.58 6.32 10.78
CA LEU A 215 7.18 6.48 10.40
C LEU A 215 6.79 7.96 10.26
N ASP A 216 7.22 8.79 11.20
CA ASP A 216 6.93 10.23 11.23
C ASP A 216 7.70 11.03 10.17
N HIS A 217 8.87 10.55 9.73
CA HIS A 217 9.68 11.21 8.68
C HIS A 217 9.44 10.63 7.27
N ARG A 218 8.47 9.73 7.09
CA ARG A 218 8.10 9.21 5.77
C ARG A 218 7.66 10.32 4.83
N SER A 219 7.94 10.15 3.53
CA SER A 219 7.48 11.09 2.51
C SER A 219 5.97 11.29 2.58
N GLY A 220 5.51 12.53 2.37
CA GLY A 220 4.10 12.90 2.49
C GLY A 220 3.20 12.09 1.57
N VAL A 221 3.71 11.67 0.42
CA VAL A 221 3.02 10.78 -0.53
C VAL A 221 2.75 9.39 0.06
N LEU A 222 3.69 8.82 0.84
CA LEU A 222 3.45 7.52 1.48
C LEU A 222 2.38 7.62 2.57
N LYS A 223 2.42 8.68 3.38
CA LYS A 223 1.36 8.97 4.38
C LYS A 223 0.02 9.23 3.73
N TRP A 224 0.03 9.89 2.56
CA TRP A 224 -1.17 10.15 1.79
C TRP A 224 -1.72 8.86 1.19
N ILE A 225 -0.92 8.03 0.51
CA ILE A 225 -1.32 6.72 -0.06
C ILE A 225 -1.94 5.79 1.01
N ASP A 226 -1.38 5.81 2.21
CA ASP A 226 -1.87 5.01 3.35
C ASP A 226 -3.23 5.52 3.87
N ALA A 227 -3.57 6.80 3.64
CA ALA A 227 -4.89 7.30 3.94
C ALA A 227 -5.90 6.69 2.96
N THR A 228 -6.87 5.95 3.49
CA THR A 228 -8.05 5.41 2.76
C THR A 228 -8.86 6.46 1.99
N CYS A 229 -8.56 7.75 2.20
CA CYS A 229 -9.17 8.89 1.54
C CYS A 229 -8.52 9.31 0.21
N VAL A 230 -7.45 8.67 -0.27
CA VAL A 230 -6.79 9.03 -1.55
C VAL A 230 -7.74 8.95 -2.73
N LEU A 231 -8.35 7.78 -2.94
CA LEU A 231 -9.25 7.55 -4.06
C LEU A 231 -10.50 8.45 -3.97
N PRO A 232 -11.16 8.60 -2.80
CA PRO A 232 -12.26 9.55 -2.64
C PRO A 232 -11.88 11.01 -2.89
N THR A 233 -10.72 11.47 -2.41
CA THR A 233 -10.30 12.88 -2.59
C THR A 233 -9.93 13.18 -4.03
N LEU A 234 -9.27 12.25 -4.72
CA LEU A 234 -9.03 12.34 -6.16
C LEU A 234 -10.34 12.33 -6.96
N ALA A 235 -11.26 11.41 -6.65
CA ALA A 235 -12.56 11.33 -7.32
C ALA A 235 -13.38 12.61 -7.12
N LEU A 236 -13.40 13.15 -5.89
CA LEU A 236 -14.08 14.41 -5.58
C LEU A 236 -13.47 15.58 -6.36
N ALA A 237 -12.14 15.64 -6.45
CA ALA A 237 -11.46 16.66 -7.23
C ALA A 237 -11.84 16.59 -8.72
N TYR A 238 -11.98 15.39 -9.29
CA TYR A 238 -12.48 15.22 -10.67
C TYR A 238 -13.93 15.65 -10.83
N VAL A 239 -14.79 15.32 -9.87
CA VAL A 239 -16.20 15.73 -9.92
C VAL A 239 -16.32 17.26 -9.89
N ILE A 240 -15.57 17.92 -9.00
CA ILE A 240 -15.55 19.39 -8.93
C ILE A 240 -15.03 19.99 -10.23
N GLN A 241 -13.93 19.45 -10.77
CA GLN A 241 -13.36 19.87 -12.06
C GLN A 241 -14.40 19.74 -13.20
N PHE A 242 -15.09 18.60 -13.26
CA PHE A 242 -16.11 18.34 -14.27
C PHE A 242 -17.28 19.32 -14.18
N VAL A 243 -17.72 19.65 -12.97
CA VAL A 243 -18.80 20.63 -12.74
C VAL A 243 -18.37 22.03 -13.20
N ILE A 244 -17.15 22.45 -12.86
CA ILE A 244 -16.61 23.76 -13.27
C ILE A 244 -16.49 23.85 -14.80
N ASP A 245 -15.92 22.84 -15.45
CA ASP A 245 -15.79 22.82 -16.91
C ASP A 245 -17.17 22.83 -17.59
N THR A 246 -18.13 22.07 -17.08
CA THR A 246 -19.49 22.03 -17.61
C THR A 246 -20.19 23.39 -17.48
N ALA A 247 -20.04 24.05 -16.34
CA ALA A 247 -20.61 25.38 -16.10
C ALA A 247 -19.99 26.45 -17.02
N LEU A 248 -18.67 26.41 -17.22
CA LEU A 248 -17.97 27.35 -18.10
C LEU A 248 -18.33 27.14 -19.57
N VAL A 249 -18.43 25.89 -20.03
CA VAL A 249 -18.89 25.58 -21.40
C VAL A 249 -20.33 26.04 -21.60
N TYR A 250 -21.21 25.79 -20.63
CA TYR A 250 -22.60 26.25 -20.70
C TYR A 250 -22.70 27.78 -20.78
N ALA A 251 -21.92 28.49 -19.97
CA ALA A 251 -21.85 29.95 -20.00
C ALA A 251 -21.33 30.49 -21.34
N ALA A 252 -20.32 29.84 -21.93
CA ALA A 252 -19.77 30.22 -23.24
C ALA A 252 -20.78 30.02 -24.38
N VAL A 253 -21.52 28.91 -24.39
CA VAL A 253 -22.60 28.65 -25.35
C VAL A 253 -23.73 29.66 -25.18
N TRP A 254 -24.11 29.96 -23.93
CA TRP A 254 -25.15 30.95 -23.65
C TRP A 254 -24.77 32.36 -24.13
N HIS A 255 -23.55 32.82 -23.84
CA HIS A 255 -23.09 34.15 -24.26
C HIS A 255 -22.94 34.27 -25.77
N SER A 256 -22.35 33.27 -26.44
CA SER A 256 -22.22 33.27 -27.90
C SER A 256 -23.58 33.24 -28.61
N GLY A 257 -24.54 32.47 -28.10
CA GLY A 257 -25.90 32.46 -28.60
C GLY A 257 -26.64 33.79 -28.41
N ARG A 258 -26.30 34.56 -27.36
CA ARG A 258 -26.89 35.87 -27.10
C ARG A 258 -26.30 36.95 -28.03
N SER A 259 -24.98 36.99 -28.15
CA SER A 259 -24.31 37.92 -29.08
C SER A 259 -24.70 37.69 -30.55
N ALA A 260 -24.94 36.45 -30.96
CA ALA A 260 -25.43 36.17 -32.31
C ALA A 260 -26.84 36.74 -32.57
N ARG A 261 -27.74 36.64 -31.58
CA ARG A 261 -29.10 37.20 -31.68
C ARG A 261 -29.11 38.72 -31.66
N ASP A 262 -28.23 39.33 -30.86
CA ASP A 262 -28.11 40.78 -30.78
C ASP A 262 -27.65 41.36 -32.14
N VAL A 263 -26.69 40.71 -32.81
CA VAL A 263 -26.23 41.08 -34.17
C VAL A 263 -27.33 40.89 -35.22
N GLU A 264 -28.10 39.81 -35.14
CA GLU A 264 -29.21 39.56 -36.07
C GLU A 264 -30.34 40.60 -35.91
N ALA A 265 -30.65 40.99 -34.67
CA ALA A 265 -31.63 42.02 -34.37
C ALA A 265 -31.18 43.42 -34.85
N GLU A 266 -29.89 43.73 -34.75
CA GLU A 266 -29.32 44.99 -35.22
C GLU A 266 -29.35 45.09 -36.76
N ASN A 267 -29.04 44.00 -37.47
CA ASN A 267 -29.11 43.95 -38.92
C ASN A 267 -30.56 44.10 -39.45
N LEU A 268 -31.55 43.54 -38.75
CA LEU A 268 -32.97 43.70 -39.10
C LEU A 268 -33.51 45.11 -38.82
N ALA A 269 -32.87 45.88 -37.94
CA ALA A 269 -33.27 47.25 -37.63
C ALA A 269 -32.68 48.29 -38.60
N GLN A 270 -31.65 47.93 -39.38
CA GLN A 270 -30.94 48.83 -40.30
C GLN A 270 -31.33 48.63 -41.79
N GLY A 271 -32.07 47.58 -42.14
CA GLY A 271 -32.59 47.32 -43.49
C GLY A 271 -34.04 47.75 -43.65
#